data_AF-A0A2V9HIA2-F1
#
_entry.id   AF-A0A2V9HIA2-F1
#
_cell.length_a   1.000
_cell.length_b   1.000
_cell.length_c   1.000
_cell.angle_alpha   90.00
_cell.angle_beta   90.00
_cell.angle_gamma   90.00
#
_symmetry.space_group_name_H-M   'P 1'
#
loop_
_entity.id
_entity.type
_entity.pdbx_description
1 polymer ?
#
loop_
_entity_poly.entity_id
_entity_poly.type
_entity_poly.pdbx_seq_one_letter_code
_entity_poly.pdbx_strand_id
1 'polypeptide(L)' 'MKIGSIVQRQQLGHKAQGIAAALLPFEADGRIAVEAFQNHLRTTRRAGLMNAVNMDTGYVNYLSE' A
#
# COMPACT_ATOMS: atom_id res chain seq x y z
N MET A 1 -17.21 -19.42 -21.12
CA MET A 1 -17.30 -18.02 -20.64
C MET A 1 -17.21 -17.12 -21.87
N LYS A 2 -18.21 -16.28 -22.18
CA LYS A 2 -18.19 -15.43 -23.38
C LYS A 2 -17.58 -14.06 -23.01
N ILE A 3 -16.66 -13.53 -23.83
CA ILE A 3 -16.03 -12.21 -23.57
C ILE A 3 -17.07 -11.11 -23.33
N GLY A 4 -18.20 -11.15 -24.06
CA GLY A 4 -19.31 -10.21 -23.88
C GLY A 4 -19.95 -10.21 -22.48
N SER A 5 -19.97 -11.32 -21.76
CA SER A 5 -20.50 -11.35 -20.39
C SER A 5 -19.56 -10.77 -19.34
N ILE A 6 -18.25 -10.68 -19.65
CA ILE A 6 -17.24 -10.05 -18.78
C ILE A 6 -17.31 -8.54 -18.93
N VAL A 7 -17.44 -8.06 -20.18
CA VAL A 7 -17.65 -6.64 -20.50
C VAL A 7 -18.87 -6.06 -19.81
N GLN A 8 -19.96 -6.83 -19.70
CA GLN A 8 -21.19 -6.39 -19.05
C GLN A 8 -21.09 -6.30 -17.51
N ARG A 9 -20.09 -6.95 -16.90
CA ARG A 9 -19.85 -6.95 -15.44
C ARG A 9 -18.79 -5.95 -14.99
N GLN A 10 -17.90 -5.53 -15.89
CA GLN A 10 -16.81 -4.62 -15.56
C GLN A 10 -17.07 -3.23 -16.14
N GLN A 11 -16.89 -2.19 -15.33
CA GLN A 11 -16.90 -0.82 -15.82
C GLN A 11 -15.64 -0.58 -16.68
N LEU A 12 -15.82 -0.63 -18.00
CA LEU A 12 -14.80 -0.26 -18.96
C LEU A 12 -14.47 1.23 -18.83
N GLY A 13 -13.19 1.59 -18.98
CA GLY A 13 -12.71 2.97 -18.87
C GLY A 13 -12.43 3.44 -17.45
N HIS A 14 -12.62 2.60 -16.42
CA HIS A 14 -12.17 2.91 -15.07
C HIS A 14 -10.65 3.05 -15.04
N LYS A 15 -10.14 4.19 -14.55
CA LYS A 15 -8.71 4.38 -14.29
C LYS A 15 -8.37 3.67 -12.99
N ALA A 16 -7.60 2.59 -13.07
CA ALA A 16 -7.11 1.90 -11.88
C ALA A 16 -6.30 2.87 -11.00
N GLN A 17 -6.66 2.97 -9.72
CA GLN A 17 -5.88 3.70 -8.74
C GLN A 17 -4.79 2.78 -8.18
N GLY A 18 -3.53 3.19 -8.31
CA GLY A 18 -2.40 2.47 -7.73
C GLY A 18 -2.29 2.73 -6.23
N ILE A 19 -2.32 1.66 -5.43
CA ILE A 19 -2.14 1.69 -3.98
C ILE A 19 -1.06 0.69 -3.61
N ALA A 20 -0.10 1.09 -2.78
CA ALA A 20 0.95 0.23 -2.26
C ALA A 20 0.74 0.02 -0.76
N ALA A 21 0.71 -1.24 -0.33
CA ALA A 21 0.78 -1.62 1.08
C ALA A 21 2.20 -1.32 1.60
N ALA A 22 2.31 -0.34 2.50
CA ALA A 22 3.59 0.12 3.01
C ALA A 22 4.05 -0.76 4.17
N LEU A 23 5.33 -1.16 4.13
CA LEU A 23 6.00 -1.80 5.26
C LEU A 23 6.30 -0.76 6.33
N LEU A 24 6.11 -1.12 7.61
CA LEU A 24 6.60 -0.34 8.76
C LEU A 24 7.95 -0.93 9.20
N PRO A 25 9.09 -0.27 8.88
CA PRO A 25 10.40 -0.76 9.27
C PRO A 25 10.70 -0.49 10.75
N PHE A 26 11.51 -1.36 11.33
CA PHE A 26 12.04 -1.24 12.69
C PHE A 26 13.57 -1.21 12.65
N GLU A 27 14.16 -0.48 13.59
CA GLU A 27 15.58 -0.53 13.91
C GLU A 27 15.94 -1.87 14.54
N ALA A 28 17.24 -2.18 14.61
CA ALA A 28 17.71 -3.42 15.23
C ALA A 28 17.31 -3.57 16.72
N ASP A 29 17.03 -2.45 17.41
CA ASP A 29 16.59 -2.40 18.80
C ASP A 29 15.06 -2.45 18.96
N GLY A 30 14.31 -2.64 17.86
CA GLY A 30 12.86 -2.76 17.87
C GLY A 30 12.11 -1.42 17.95
N ARG A 31 12.79 -0.27 17.90
CA ARG A 31 12.12 1.02 17.69
C ARG A 31 11.68 1.17 16.24
N ILE A 32 10.62 1.93 15.99
CA ILE A 32 10.22 2.27 14.62
C ILE A 32 11.35 3.05 13.93
N ALA A 33 11.75 2.60 12.74
CA ALA A 33 12.72 3.31 11.91
C ALA A 33 12.05 4.46 11.17
N VAL A 34 11.73 5.53 11.92
CA VAL A 34 10.87 6.64 11.46
C VAL A 34 11.36 7.29 10.18
N GLU A 35 12.66 7.58 10.07
CA GLU A 35 13.22 8.23 8.88
C GLU A 35 13.12 7.34 7.64
N ALA A 36 13.45 6.06 7.79
CA ALA A 36 13.31 5.07 6.73
C ALA A 36 11.85 4.95 6.27
N PHE A 37 10.90 4.92 7.23
CA PHE A 37 9.48 4.87 6.91
C PHE A 37 9.02 6.12 6.14
N GLN A 38 9.41 7.32 6.59
CA GLN A 38 9.07 8.55 5.87
C GLN A 38 9.65 8.59 4.45
N ASN A 39 10.90 8.15 4.28
CA ASN A 39 11.54 8.09 2.96
C ASN A 39 10.85 7.07 2.04
N HIS A 40 10.42 5.93 2.58
CA HIS A 40 9.60 4.96 1.87
C HIS A 40 8.28 5.58 1.39
N LEU A 41 7.52 6.24 2.28
CA LEU A 41 6.25 6.89 1.94
C LEU A 41 6.40 7.96 0.86
N ARG A 42 7.45 8.80 0.94
CA ARG A 42 7.78 9.82 -0.07
C ARG A 42 8.10 9.19 -1.42
N THR A 43 8.88 8.12 -1.44
CA THR A 43 9.26 7.41 -2.67
C THR A 43 8.05 6.77 -3.35
N THR A 44 7.21 6.08 -2.59
CA THR A 44 5.94 5.50 -3.08
C THR A 44 5.03 6.58 -3.67
N ARG A 45 4.89 7.73 -2.99
CA ARG A 45 4.08 8.84 -3.48
C ARG A 45 4.65 9.46 -4.76
N ARG A 46 5.98 9.60 -4.85
CA ARG A 46 6.69 10.07 -6.05
C ARG A 46 6.53 9.12 -7.24
N ALA A 47 6.39 7.82 -6.98
CA ALA A 47 6.08 6.81 -7.99
C ALA A 47 4.61 6.84 -8.47
N GLY A 48 3.78 7.76 -7.95
CA GLY A 48 2.38 7.90 -8.35
C GLY A 48 1.42 6.95 -7.63
N LEU A 49 1.89 6.25 -6.59
CA LEU A 49 1.08 5.33 -5.80
C LEU A 49 0.58 6.01 -4.51
N MET A 50 -0.62 5.64 -4.08
CA MET A 50 -1.12 5.97 -2.75
C MET A 50 -0.56 4.98 -1.73
N ASN A 51 -0.18 5.47 -0.55
CA ASN A 51 0.27 4.60 0.54
C ASN A 51 -0.93 4.05 1.30
N ALA A 52 -0.96 2.74 1.54
CA ALA A 52 -1.80 2.10 2.54
C ALA A 52 -0.91 1.69 3.72
N VAL A 53 -1.04 2.41 4.84
CA VAL A 53 -0.27 2.20 6.07
C VAL A 53 -1.09 1.44 7.10
N ASN A 54 -0.45 0.90 8.13
CA ASN A 54 -1.11 0.18 9.22
C ASN A 54 -1.99 -0.98 8.72
N MET A 55 -1.51 -1.66 7.68
CA MET A 55 -2.09 -2.88 7.13
C MET A 55 -1.32 -4.11 7.64
N ASP A 56 -1.75 -5.32 7.28
CA ASP A 56 -1.06 -6.57 7.62
C ASP A 56 0.41 -6.57 7.14
N THR A 57 0.69 -5.97 5.99
CA THR A 57 2.06 -5.79 5.46
C THR A 57 2.93 -4.90 6.35
N GLY A 58 2.31 -4.00 7.11
CA GLY A 58 2.97 -3.17 8.13
C GLY A 58 2.91 -3.77 9.53
N TYR A 59 2.45 -5.01 9.68
CA TYR A 59 2.37 -5.71 10.97
C TYR A 59 1.53 -4.96 12.03
N VAL A 60 0.44 -4.32 11.60
CA VAL A 60 -0.41 -3.46 12.46
C VAL A 60 -0.86 -4.13 13.76
N ASN A 61 -1.09 -5.44 13.73
CA ASN A 61 -1.55 -6.23 14.88
C ASN A 61 -0.54 -6.25 16.04
N TYR A 62 0.70 -5.80 15.83
CA TYR A 62 1.74 -5.72 16.85
C TYR A 62 1.99 -4.28 17.36
N LEU A 63 1.26 -3.28 16.86
CA LEU A 63 1.40 -1.91 17.33
C LEU A 63 0.64 -1.72 18.65
N SER A 64 1.30 -1.08 19.61
CA SER A 64 0.71 -0.62 20.87
C SER A 64 0.65 0.91 20.91
N GLU A 65 -0.05 1.44 21.93
CA GLU A 65 -0.04 2.87 22.26
C GLU A 65 1.35 3.37 22.69
#